data_AF-X1EYZ4-F1
#
_entry.id   AF-X1EYZ4-F1
#
_cell.length_a   1.000
_cell.length_b   1.000
_cell.length_c   1.000
_cell.angle_alpha   90.00
_cell.angle_beta   90.00
_cell.angle_gamma   90.00
#
_symmetry.space_group_name_H-M   'P 1'
#
loop_
_entity.id
_entity.type
_entity.pdbx_description
1 polymer ?
#
loop_
_entity_poly.entity_id
_entity_poly.type
_entity_poly.pdbx_seq_one_letter_code
_entity_poly.pdbx_strand_id
1 'polypeptide(L)'
;VFKTPYRPYFVGHRFEDHPPVTALIRDPETSLKVWSRSHGYPGDANYLEFHKKHVPGDLRYWAVTDASGDLASKHLYYPEEAARCTEQQAGNFLWTVKATLQGAAGDGPDPVLLSPFDAELFGHWWHEGPWWLEKALRWMNLDPDINVTTPHKYLAGNPPHEAITLPEGSWGAGGGHWVWSNQDTDWTWRRIYDAELDMRQLVIEHGRGHDEAAAAVIQQAARELLLLQASDWQFLISTKSAPDYAAARLNAHYSDFKKCAELARRYCRGERVEQSAWDEFGSICAR
;
A
#
# COMPACT_ATOMS: atom_id res chain seq x y z
N VAL A 1 -29.42 -6.54 -10.48
CA VAL A 1 -29.12 -7.18 -9.18
C VAL A 1 -28.17 -6.28 -8.43
N PHE A 2 -28.46 -5.94 -7.17
CA PHE A 2 -27.56 -5.14 -6.35
C PHE A 2 -26.32 -5.99 -6.02
N LYS A 3 -25.13 -5.46 -6.33
CA LYS A 3 -23.86 -6.15 -6.06
C LYS A 3 -23.45 -5.84 -4.62
N THR A 4 -23.11 -6.87 -3.87
CA THR A 4 -22.66 -6.77 -2.48
C THR A 4 -21.12 -6.84 -2.41
N PRO A 5 -20.45 -6.12 -1.49
CA PRO A 5 -19.01 -6.29 -1.27
C PRO A 5 -18.66 -7.66 -0.68
N TYR A 6 -19.64 -8.39 -0.17
CA TYR A 6 -19.43 -9.62 0.61
C TYR A 6 -19.36 -10.90 -0.24
N ARG A 7 -19.07 -10.77 -1.53
CA ARG A 7 -18.94 -11.88 -2.48
C ARG A 7 -17.74 -11.64 -3.42
N PRO A 8 -17.09 -12.69 -3.90
CA PRO A 8 -16.06 -12.56 -4.93
C PRO A 8 -16.71 -12.34 -6.31
N TYR A 9 -16.03 -11.61 -7.19
CA TYR A 9 -16.47 -11.39 -8.58
C TYR A 9 -15.34 -11.62 -9.57
N PHE A 10 -15.67 -12.17 -10.74
CA PHE A 10 -14.76 -12.12 -11.87
C PHE A 10 -14.70 -10.70 -12.45
N VAL A 11 -13.51 -10.20 -12.73
CA VAL A 11 -13.30 -8.91 -13.38
C VAL A 11 -13.37 -9.13 -14.89
N GLY A 12 -14.40 -8.57 -15.52
CA GLY A 12 -14.62 -8.73 -16.95
C GLY A 12 -16.03 -8.35 -17.38
N HIS A 13 -16.35 -8.61 -18.64
CA HIS A 13 -17.71 -8.46 -19.15
C HIS A 13 -18.47 -9.77 -19.08
N ARG A 14 -17.78 -10.90 -19.27
CA ARG A 14 -18.35 -12.25 -19.18
C ARG A 14 -17.42 -13.16 -18.37
N PHE A 15 -18.00 -14.21 -17.80
CA PHE A 15 -17.28 -15.22 -17.01
C PHE A 15 -16.15 -15.93 -17.79
N GLU A 16 -16.22 -15.92 -19.11
CA GLU A 16 -15.33 -16.65 -20.02
C GLU A 16 -14.15 -15.81 -20.56
N ASP A 17 -13.96 -14.57 -20.08
CA ASP A 17 -12.83 -13.73 -20.47
C ASP A 17 -11.53 -14.24 -19.77
N HIS A 18 -10.55 -14.77 -20.53
CA HIS A 18 -9.36 -15.45 -19.99
C HIS A 18 -8.07 -14.61 -20.04
N PRO A 19 -7.14 -14.75 -19.05
CA PRO A 19 -7.29 -15.50 -17.80
C PRO A 19 -8.20 -14.75 -16.80
N PRO A 20 -9.09 -15.46 -16.08
CA PRO A 20 -10.06 -14.81 -15.21
C PRO A 20 -9.38 -14.28 -13.95
N VAL A 21 -9.49 -12.97 -13.72
CA VAL A 21 -9.02 -12.30 -12.49
C VAL A 21 -10.20 -12.14 -11.53
N THR A 22 -10.00 -12.46 -10.26
CA THR A 22 -11.04 -12.31 -9.22
C THR A 22 -10.78 -11.07 -8.37
N ALA A 23 -11.84 -10.30 -8.10
CA ALA A 23 -11.84 -9.20 -7.15
C ALA A 23 -12.56 -9.59 -5.85
N LEU A 24 -11.94 -9.28 -4.72
CA LEU A 24 -12.56 -9.21 -3.40
C LEU A 24 -12.68 -7.73 -3.02
N ILE A 25 -13.81 -7.35 -2.45
CA ILE A 25 -14.13 -5.94 -2.23
C ILE A 25 -13.91 -5.60 -0.76
N ARG A 26 -13.24 -4.48 -0.52
CA ARG A 26 -13.04 -3.94 0.84
C ARG A 26 -14.40 -3.69 1.50
N ASP A 27 -14.57 -4.23 2.70
CA ASP A 27 -15.73 -3.98 3.53
C ASP A 27 -15.71 -2.56 4.10
N PRO A 28 -16.73 -1.72 3.83
CA PRO A 28 -16.80 -0.37 4.36
C PRO A 28 -17.01 -0.31 5.88
N GLU A 29 -17.70 -1.29 6.48
CA GLU A 29 -18.11 -1.22 7.88
C GLU A 29 -16.91 -1.38 8.82
N THR A 30 -16.14 -2.46 8.65
CA THR A 30 -14.88 -2.69 9.38
C THR A 30 -13.82 -1.65 9.05
N SER A 31 -13.77 -1.15 7.81
CA SER A 31 -12.87 -0.05 7.45
C SER A 31 -13.14 1.18 8.30
N LEU A 32 -14.41 1.57 8.48
CA LEU A 32 -14.76 2.74 9.28
C LEU A 32 -14.39 2.56 10.76
N LYS A 33 -14.55 1.36 11.30
CA LYS A 33 -14.18 1.05 12.70
C LYS A 33 -12.70 1.23 13.00
N VAL A 34 -11.83 1.06 12.00
CA VAL A 34 -10.38 1.10 12.20
C VAL A 34 -9.74 2.36 11.61
N TRP A 35 -10.12 2.76 10.39
CA TRP A 35 -9.52 3.90 9.67
C TRP A 35 -10.21 5.25 9.90
N SER A 36 -11.37 5.30 10.55
CA SER A 36 -12.00 6.60 10.82
C SER A 36 -11.16 7.40 11.80
N ARG A 37 -10.67 8.57 11.35
CA ARG A 37 -9.90 9.50 12.21
C ARG A 37 -10.69 9.95 13.43
N SER A 38 -12.01 10.06 13.32
CA SER A 38 -12.89 10.60 14.36
C SER A 38 -13.61 9.55 15.18
N HIS A 39 -13.85 8.37 14.62
CA HIS A 39 -14.67 7.33 15.27
C HIS A 39 -14.01 5.96 15.28
N GLY A 40 -12.78 5.85 14.78
CA GLY A 40 -12.04 4.61 14.71
C GLY A 40 -11.39 4.27 16.04
N TYR A 41 -11.18 2.97 16.27
CA TYR A 41 -10.49 2.44 17.45
C TYR A 41 -9.18 3.14 17.77
N PRO A 42 -8.26 3.42 16.82
CA PRO A 42 -6.98 4.05 17.13
C PRO A 42 -7.06 5.43 17.79
N GLY A 43 -8.20 6.12 17.67
CA GLY A 43 -8.44 7.42 18.28
C GLY A 43 -8.90 7.38 19.74
N ASP A 44 -8.97 6.20 20.36
CA ASP A 44 -9.40 6.08 21.76
C ASP A 44 -8.52 6.87 22.71
N ALA A 45 -9.15 7.56 23.67
CA ALA A 45 -8.47 8.42 24.64
C ALA A 45 -7.42 7.69 25.48
N ASN A 46 -7.50 6.36 25.63
CA ASN A 46 -6.60 5.57 26.46
C ASN A 46 -5.39 5.01 25.68
N TYR A 47 -5.36 5.14 24.36
CA TYR A 47 -4.23 4.66 23.54
C TYR A 47 -3.06 5.61 23.52
N LEU A 48 -1.87 5.10 23.23
CA LEU A 48 -0.63 5.88 23.19
C LEU A 48 -0.68 6.97 22.11
N GLU A 49 -0.45 8.22 22.51
CA GLU A 49 -0.38 9.37 21.62
C GLU A 49 0.87 9.30 20.72
N PHE A 50 0.65 9.25 19.41
CA PHE A 50 1.72 9.14 18.42
C PHE A 50 2.59 10.41 18.33
N HIS A 51 1.95 11.59 18.42
CA HIS A 51 2.59 12.85 18.09
C HIS A 51 3.38 13.47 19.26
N LYS A 52 3.05 13.13 20.52
CA LYS A 52 3.71 13.68 21.71
C LYS A 52 4.92 12.84 22.11
N LYS A 53 6.10 13.42 21.93
CA LYS A 53 7.38 12.77 22.22
C LYS A 53 8.14 13.50 23.32
N HIS A 54 8.76 12.73 24.20
CA HIS A 54 9.68 13.24 25.21
C HIS A 54 11.05 13.50 24.59
N VAL A 55 11.62 14.66 24.87
CA VAL A 55 12.97 15.04 24.43
C VAL A 55 13.87 15.16 25.66
N PRO A 56 15.05 14.51 25.69
CA PRO A 56 15.63 13.67 24.64
C PRO A 56 15.00 12.26 24.57
N GLY A 57 15.20 11.58 23.43
CA GLY A 57 14.95 10.14 23.27
C GLY A 57 13.72 9.73 22.46
N ASP A 58 12.85 10.68 22.09
CA ASP A 58 11.66 10.46 21.25
C ASP A 58 10.70 9.37 21.75
N LEU A 59 10.77 9.06 23.05
CA LEU A 59 9.86 8.12 23.71
C LEU A 59 8.49 8.76 23.93
N ARG A 60 7.44 7.94 23.83
CA ARG A 60 6.03 8.36 23.97
C ARG A 60 5.52 7.88 25.33
N TYR A 61 4.94 8.80 26.11
CA TYR A 61 4.48 8.52 27.49
C TYR A 61 3.05 9.00 27.77
N TRP A 62 2.36 9.52 26.76
CA TRP A 62 1.07 10.15 26.92
C TRP A 62 0.00 9.38 26.16
N ALA A 63 -1.23 9.45 26.64
CA ALA A 63 -2.38 8.91 25.96
C ALA A 63 -3.01 9.96 25.03
N VAL A 64 -3.76 9.51 24.02
CA VAL A 64 -4.51 10.37 23.10
C VAL A 64 -5.39 11.35 23.87
N THR A 65 -5.99 10.96 25.00
CA THR A 65 -6.77 11.81 25.93
C THR A 65 -8.06 12.41 25.33
N ASP A 66 -7.94 13.15 24.24
CA ASP A 66 -9.03 13.79 23.50
C ASP A 66 -8.61 14.08 22.04
N ALA A 67 -9.58 14.52 21.24
CA ALA A 67 -9.38 14.91 19.84
C ALA A 67 -9.02 16.41 19.66
N SER A 68 -8.69 17.14 20.73
CA SER A 68 -8.49 18.60 20.67
C SER A 68 -7.21 19.02 19.95
N GLY A 69 -6.25 18.10 19.81
CA GLY A 69 -4.95 18.35 19.18
C GLY A 69 -3.98 19.16 20.05
N ASP A 70 -4.38 19.58 21.25
CA ASP A 70 -3.46 20.20 22.21
C ASP A 70 -2.55 19.13 22.81
N LEU A 71 -1.25 19.21 22.50
CA LEU A 71 -0.28 18.28 23.06
C LEU A 71 -0.01 18.57 24.54
N ALA A 72 -0.25 19.78 25.04
CA ALA A 72 0.04 20.11 26.44
C ALA A 72 -0.93 19.42 27.40
N SER A 73 -2.21 19.29 27.03
CA SER A 73 -3.27 18.71 27.86
C SER A 73 -3.24 17.18 27.98
N LYS A 74 -2.46 16.49 27.14
CA LYS A 74 -2.43 15.01 27.11
C LYS A 74 -2.03 14.41 28.46
N HIS A 75 -2.82 13.45 28.93
CA HIS A 75 -2.58 12.69 30.16
C HIS A 75 -1.52 11.61 29.97
N LEU A 76 -1.00 11.06 31.08
CA LEU A 76 -0.07 9.93 31.03
C LEU A 76 -0.75 8.68 30.46
N TYR A 77 0.04 7.89 29.73
CA TYR A 77 -0.39 6.61 29.19
C TYR A 77 -0.37 5.52 30.28
N TYR A 78 -1.46 4.76 30.36
CA TYR A 78 -1.60 3.63 31.28
C TYR A 78 -1.87 2.35 30.49
N PRO A 79 -0.89 1.42 30.39
CA PRO A 79 -1.01 0.22 29.58
C PRO A 79 -2.21 -0.67 29.92
N GLU A 80 -2.63 -0.68 31.18
CA GLU A 80 -3.76 -1.49 31.66
C GLU A 80 -5.11 -0.98 31.09
N GLU A 81 -5.30 0.34 31.01
CA GLU A 81 -6.50 0.93 30.40
C GLU A 81 -6.53 0.72 28.90
N ALA A 82 -5.37 0.86 28.24
CA ALA A 82 -5.20 0.52 26.83
C ALA A 82 -5.56 -0.94 26.56
N ALA A 83 -5.05 -1.88 27.36
CA ALA A 83 -5.34 -3.30 27.23
C ALA A 83 -6.84 -3.62 27.38
N ARG A 84 -7.51 -2.99 28.36
CA ARG A 84 -8.97 -3.13 28.55
C ARG A 84 -9.76 -2.59 27.36
N CYS A 85 -9.32 -1.45 26.82
CA CYS A 85 -9.92 -0.86 25.63
C CYS A 85 -9.74 -1.76 24.39
N THR A 86 -8.55 -2.30 24.20
CA THR A 86 -8.23 -3.27 23.14
C THR A 86 -9.14 -4.50 23.19
N GLU A 87 -9.39 -5.05 24.38
CA GLU A 87 -10.31 -6.19 24.55
C GLU A 87 -11.75 -5.83 24.15
N GLN A 88 -12.26 -4.69 24.61
CA GLN A 88 -13.60 -4.23 24.25
C GLN A 88 -13.75 -4.02 22.74
N GLN A 89 -12.76 -3.39 22.11
CA GLN A 89 -12.78 -3.07 20.68
C GLN A 89 -12.56 -4.30 19.80
N ALA A 90 -11.75 -5.28 20.23
CA ALA A 90 -11.64 -6.58 19.55
C ALA A 90 -12.98 -7.33 19.57
N GLY A 91 -13.69 -7.29 20.70
CA GLY A 91 -15.02 -7.88 20.84
C GLY A 91 -16.07 -7.17 19.97
N ASN A 92 -16.03 -5.83 19.92
CA ASN A 92 -16.89 -5.05 19.03
C ASN A 92 -16.62 -5.36 17.56
N PHE A 93 -15.35 -5.54 17.18
CA PHE A 93 -14.98 -5.90 15.82
C PHE A 93 -15.48 -7.29 15.44
N LEU A 94 -15.28 -8.30 16.30
CA LEU A 94 -15.83 -9.64 16.10
C LEU A 94 -17.35 -9.62 15.91
N TRP A 95 -18.08 -8.90 16.78
CA TRP A 95 -19.53 -8.75 16.64
C TRP A 95 -19.92 -8.12 15.30
N THR A 96 -19.19 -7.07 14.89
CA THR A 96 -19.41 -6.40 13.59
C THR A 96 -19.23 -7.40 12.45
N VAL A 97 -18.10 -8.11 12.40
CA VAL A 97 -17.82 -9.12 11.37
C VAL A 97 -18.92 -10.19 11.32
N LYS A 98 -19.34 -10.72 12.47
CA LYS A 98 -20.43 -11.71 12.54
C LYS A 98 -21.74 -11.16 12.00
N ALA A 99 -22.15 -9.99 12.46
CA ALA A 99 -23.40 -9.37 12.05
C ALA A 99 -23.40 -9.09 10.53
N THR A 100 -22.29 -8.58 10.00
CA THR A 100 -22.13 -8.31 8.56
C THR A 100 -22.21 -9.60 7.73
N LEU A 101 -21.50 -10.67 8.12
CA LEU A 101 -21.52 -11.94 7.40
C LEU A 101 -22.89 -12.63 7.48
N GLN A 102 -23.53 -12.64 8.66
CA GLN A 102 -24.88 -13.19 8.83
C GLN A 102 -25.91 -12.43 7.99
N GLY A 103 -25.81 -11.09 7.92
CA GLY A 103 -26.67 -10.26 7.07
C GLY A 103 -26.40 -10.43 5.58
N ALA A 104 -25.19 -10.86 5.20
CA ALA A 104 -24.78 -11.12 3.82
C ALA A 104 -25.07 -12.54 3.34
N ALA A 105 -25.45 -13.45 4.26
CA ALA A 105 -25.79 -14.83 3.93
C ALA A 105 -27.01 -14.90 3.01
N GLY A 106 -27.02 -15.88 2.11
CA GLY A 106 -28.12 -16.09 1.17
C GLY A 106 -27.77 -17.17 0.17
N ASP A 107 -28.52 -17.23 -0.94
CA ASP A 107 -28.26 -18.21 -2.00
C ASP A 107 -26.93 -17.90 -2.72
N GLY A 108 -25.99 -18.84 -2.71
CA GLY A 108 -24.68 -18.71 -3.38
C GLY A 108 -23.51 -19.19 -2.51
N PRO A 109 -22.28 -18.78 -2.86
CA PRO A 109 -21.09 -19.05 -2.04
C PRO A 109 -21.20 -18.43 -0.66
N ASP A 110 -20.44 -18.98 0.29
CA ASP A 110 -20.35 -18.43 1.64
C ASP A 110 -19.90 -16.96 1.57
N PRO A 111 -20.55 -16.04 2.32
CA PRO A 111 -20.17 -14.63 2.30
C PRO A 111 -18.74 -14.46 2.82
N VAL A 112 -18.02 -13.47 2.25
CA VAL A 112 -16.65 -13.14 2.64
C VAL A 112 -16.55 -11.66 2.98
N LEU A 113 -15.79 -11.35 4.04
CA LEU A 113 -15.50 -9.99 4.46
C LEU A 113 -13.99 -9.75 4.34
N LEU A 114 -13.59 -8.70 3.62
CA LEU A 114 -12.19 -8.31 3.46
C LEU A 114 -11.93 -6.94 4.06
N SER A 115 -11.05 -6.87 5.05
CA SER A 115 -10.61 -5.62 5.71
C SER A 115 -9.11 -5.39 5.46
N PRO A 116 -8.71 -4.75 4.35
CA PRO A 116 -7.32 -4.39 4.08
C PRO A 116 -6.94 -3.13 4.85
N PHE A 117 -5.75 -3.15 5.45
CA PHE A 117 -5.18 -2.02 6.19
C PHE A 117 -3.69 -1.91 5.90
N ASP A 118 -3.13 -0.70 5.99
CA ASP A 118 -1.69 -0.48 5.94
C ASP A 118 -1.02 -1.16 7.15
N ALA A 119 0.06 -1.92 6.90
CA ALA A 119 0.69 -2.72 7.94
C ALA A 119 1.25 -1.85 9.09
N GLU A 120 1.77 -0.66 8.77
CA GLU A 120 2.28 0.30 9.77
C GLU A 120 1.19 0.86 10.68
N LEU A 121 -0.09 0.68 10.35
CA LEU A 121 -1.15 1.02 11.29
C LEU A 121 -0.95 0.28 12.61
N PHE A 122 -0.61 -1.00 12.56
CA PHE A 122 -0.52 -1.85 13.74
C PHE A 122 0.90 -1.80 14.35
N GLY A 123 1.06 -0.99 15.38
CA GLY A 123 2.25 -0.92 16.25
C GLY A 123 3.06 0.37 16.05
N HIS A 124 2.97 0.98 14.87
CA HIS A 124 3.59 2.28 14.60
C HIS A 124 2.61 3.43 14.87
N TRP A 125 1.57 3.58 14.03
CA TRP A 125 0.55 4.63 14.18
C TRP A 125 -0.39 4.36 15.35
N TRP A 126 -0.88 3.12 15.46
CA TRP A 126 -1.66 2.63 16.58
C TRP A 126 -0.83 1.64 17.39
N HIS A 127 -0.29 2.09 18.52
CA HIS A 127 0.68 1.31 19.30
C HIS A 127 0.12 -0.05 19.74
N GLU A 128 -1.14 -0.07 20.19
CA GLU A 128 -1.86 -1.24 20.69
C GLU A 128 -2.47 -2.08 19.56
N GLY A 129 -2.35 -1.64 18.31
CA GLY A 129 -2.88 -2.32 17.13
C GLY A 129 -2.48 -3.81 17.03
N PRO A 130 -1.24 -4.23 17.33
CA PRO A 130 -0.87 -5.64 17.34
C PRO A 130 -1.60 -6.44 18.44
N TRP A 131 -1.85 -5.83 19.60
CA TRP A 131 -2.59 -6.47 20.70
C TRP A 131 -4.05 -6.67 20.29
N TRP A 132 -4.64 -5.67 19.63
CA TRP A 132 -5.98 -5.77 19.08
C TRP A 132 -6.07 -6.84 18.00
N LEU A 133 -5.13 -6.85 17.04
CA LEU A 133 -5.14 -7.77 15.91
C LEU A 133 -5.01 -9.23 16.39
N GLU A 134 -4.13 -9.47 17.36
CA GLU A 134 -3.95 -10.77 17.99
C GLU A 134 -5.26 -11.26 18.64
N LYS A 135 -5.91 -10.42 19.47
CA LYS A 135 -7.16 -10.78 20.14
C LYS A 135 -8.30 -10.98 19.16
N ALA A 136 -8.47 -10.07 18.19
CA ALA A 136 -9.52 -10.16 17.18
C ALA A 136 -9.39 -11.45 16.35
N LEU A 137 -8.19 -11.79 15.87
CA LEU A 137 -7.94 -13.02 15.13
C LEU A 137 -8.13 -14.27 16.00
N ARG A 138 -7.65 -14.25 17.25
CA ARG A 138 -7.82 -15.37 18.18
C ARG A 138 -9.30 -15.63 18.46
N TRP A 139 -10.08 -14.60 18.75
CA TRP A 139 -11.50 -14.74 19.07
C TRP A 139 -12.32 -15.11 17.84
N MET A 140 -12.03 -14.54 16.66
CA MET A 140 -12.64 -14.99 15.41
C MET A 140 -12.35 -16.47 15.12
N ASN A 141 -11.13 -16.94 15.38
CA ASN A 141 -10.78 -18.36 15.19
C ASN A 141 -11.46 -19.31 16.20
N LEU A 142 -11.86 -18.82 17.37
CA LEU A 142 -12.60 -19.59 18.38
C LEU A 142 -14.11 -19.55 18.17
N ASP A 143 -14.60 -18.60 17.35
CA ASP A 143 -16.02 -18.46 17.07
C ASP A 143 -16.45 -19.48 16.00
N PRO A 144 -17.44 -20.35 16.28
CA PRO A 144 -17.83 -21.41 15.35
C PRO A 144 -18.50 -20.91 14.08
N ASP A 145 -18.98 -19.65 14.06
CA ASP A 145 -19.67 -19.05 12.91
C ASP A 145 -18.69 -18.29 12.00
N ILE A 146 -17.42 -18.17 12.37
CA ILE A 146 -16.40 -17.42 11.63
C ILE A 146 -15.26 -18.32 11.19
N ASN A 147 -14.93 -18.25 9.90
CA ASN A 147 -13.76 -18.91 9.35
C ASN A 147 -12.72 -17.88 8.91
N VAL A 148 -11.66 -17.70 9.71
CA VAL A 148 -10.52 -16.86 9.33
C VAL A 148 -9.65 -17.64 8.33
N THR A 149 -9.48 -17.10 7.14
CA THR A 149 -8.77 -17.79 6.06
C THR A 149 -8.04 -16.80 5.14
N THR A 150 -7.20 -17.32 4.25
CA THR A 150 -6.55 -16.51 3.21
C THR A 150 -7.45 -16.39 1.99
N PRO A 151 -7.32 -15.30 1.19
CA PRO A 151 -8.06 -15.14 -0.06
C PRO A 151 -7.92 -16.35 -1.00
N HIS A 152 -6.71 -16.89 -1.13
CA HIS A 152 -6.45 -18.04 -1.99
C HIS A 152 -7.22 -19.30 -1.54
N LYS A 153 -7.21 -19.60 -0.24
CA LYS A 153 -7.92 -20.76 0.30
C LYS A 153 -9.44 -20.60 0.23
N TYR A 154 -9.96 -19.39 0.46
CA TYR A 154 -11.38 -19.10 0.29
C TYR A 154 -11.82 -19.30 -1.17
N LEU A 155 -11.12 -18.68 -2.12
CA LEU A 155 -11.46 -18.73 -3.54
C LEU A 155 -11.35 -20.13 -4.16
N ALA A 156 -10.48 -20.99 -3.62
CA ALA A 156 -10.39 -22.38 -4.04
C ALA A 156 -11.67 -23.19 -3.74
N GLY A 157 -12.38 -22.86 -2.65
CA GLY A 157 -13.66 -23.47 -2.28
C GLY A 157 -14.89 -22.69 -2.74
N ASN A 158 -14.73 -21.38 -3.00
CA ASN A 158 -15.80 -20.44 -3.32
C ASN A 158 -15.42 -19.61 -4.57
N PRO A 159 -15.32 -20.23 -5.77
CA PRO A 159 -15.08 -19.48 -6.99
C PRO A 159 -16.24 -18.50 -7.25
N PRO A 160 -15.98 -17.31 -7.83
CA PRO A 160 -17.05 -16.42 -8.22
C PRO A 160 -18.01 -17.10 -9.21
N HIS A 161 -19.28 -16.67 -9.25
CA HIS A 161 -20.26 -17.08 -10.26
C HIS A 161 -20.74 -15.91 -11.12
N GLU A 162 -20.33 -14.70 -10.76
CA GLU A 162 -20.77 -13.46 -11.38
C GLU A 162 -19.57 -12.63 -11.81
N ALA A 163 -19.69 -12.01 -12.99
CA ALA A 163 -18.74 -11.01 -13.45
C ALA A 163 -19.16 -9.61 -13.01
N ILE A 164 -18.17 -8.72 -12.87
CA ILE A 164 -18.33 -7.29 -12.70
C ILE A 164 -17.33 -6.55 -13.58
N THR A 165 -17.78 -5.45 -14.18
CA THR A 165 -16.90 -4.48 -14.79
C THR A 165 -16.58 -3.42 -13.75
N LEU A 166 -15.30 -3.27 -13.40
CA LEU A 166 -14.84 -2.27 -12.44
C LEU A 166 -14.74 -0.91 -13.14
N PRO A 167 -15.37 0.15 -12.62
CA PRO A 167 -15.05 1.50 -13.06
C PRO A 167 -13.62 1.85 -12.63
N GLU A 168 -13.04 2.87 -13.26
CA GLU A 168 -11.78 3.42 -12.79
C GLU A 168 -11.93 3.93 -11.34
N GLY A 169 -10.87 3.75 -10.56
CA GLY A 169 -10.86 4.22 -9.19
C GLY A 169 -9.61 3.79 -8.42
N SER A 170 -9.54 4.24 -7.18
CA SER A 170 -8.53 3.83 -6.23
C SER A 170 -9.13 3.76 -4.82
N TRP A 171 -8.37 3.22 -3.88
CA TRP A 171 -8.69 3.29 -2.46
C TRP A 171 -8.26 4.60 -1.77
N GLY A 172 -7.70 5.56 -2.53
CA GLY A 172 -7.24 6.85 -2.04
C GLY A 172 -8.36 7.88 -1.84
N ALA A 173 -7.99 9.12 -1.51
CA ALA A 173 -8.93 10.19 -1.24
C ALA A 173 -9.89 10.45 -2.42
N GLY A 174 -11.19 10.45 -2.14
CA GLY A 174 -12.24 10.65 -3.15
C GLY A 174 -12.46 9.47 -4.10
N GLY A 175 -11.77 8.33 -3.92
CA GLY A 175 -11.95 7.12 -4.73
C GLY A 175 -11.43 7.22 -6.16
N GLY A 176 -10.81 8.33 -6.55
CA GLY A 176 -10.27 8.58 -7.90
C GLY A 176 -8.74 8.61 -7.92
N HIS A 177 -8.17 9.31 -8.91
CA HIS A 177 -6.72 9.36 -9.14
C HIS A 177 -6.06 10.65 -8.64
N TRP A 178 -6.83 11.58 -8.06
CA TRP A 178 -6.37 12.94 -7.74
C TRP A 178 -5.11 12.98 -6.88
N VAL A 179 -4.96 12.04 -5.93
CA VAL A 179 -3.77 11.95 -5.06
C VAL A 179 -2.47 11.79 -5.87
N TRP A 180 -2.51 11.13 -7.03
CA TRP A 180 -1.34 10.93 -7.88
C TRP A 180 -1.36 11.80 -9.14
N SER A 181 -2.53 12.25 -9.58
CA SER A 181 -2.74 13.03 -10.79
C SER A 181 -3.45 14.33 -10.48
N ASN A 182 -2.67 15.38 -10.22
CA ASN A 182 -3.14 16.74 -10.02
C ASN A 182 -2.09 17.74 -10.52
N GLN A 183 -2.35 19.03 -10.33
CA GLN A 183 -1.48 20.12 -10.82
C GLN A 183 -0.06 20.09 -10.21
N ASP A 184 0.07 19.69 -8.95
CA ASP A 184 1.35 19.64 -8.24
C ASP A 184 2.21 18.45 -8.69
N THR A 185 1.59 17.42 -9.27
CA THR A 185 2.25 16.17 -9.69
C THR A 185 2.37 16.02 -11.21
N ASP A 186 1.71 16.86 -12.03
CA ASP A 186 1.72 16.78 -13.50
C ASP A 186 3.13 16.69 -14.11
N TRP A 187 4.07 17.47 -13.57
CA TRP A 187 5.46 17.51 -14.05
C TRP A 187 6.18 16.16 -13.88
N THR A 188 5.76 15.33 -12.93
CA THR A 188 6.37 14.01 -12.67
C THR A 188 6.06 13.03 -13.79
N TRP A 189 4.81 13.03 -14.29
CA TRP A 189 4.35 12.12 -15.33
C TRP A 189 5.08 12.32 -16.65
N ARG A 190 5.43 13.56 -17.00
CA ARG A 190 6.23 13.86 -18.21
C ARG A 190 7.58 13.13 -18.20
N ARG A 191 8.20 13.00 -17.02
CA ARG A 191 9.50 12.33 -16.85
C ARG A 191 9.37 10.82 -16.81
N ILE A 192 8.33 10.33 -16.13
CA ILE A 192 8.00 8.90 -16.11
C ILE A 192 7.77 8.42 -17.55
N TYR A 193 6.93 9.11 -18.32
CA TYR A 193 6.65 8.73 -19.70
C TYR A 193 7.86 8.86 -20.64
N ASP A 194 8.71 9.88 -20.46
CA ASP A 194 9.98 9.97 -21.20
C ASP A 194 10.87 8.74 -20.94
N ALA A 195 11.06 8.40 -19.67
CA ALA A 195 11.90 7.27 -19.27
C ALA A 195 11.31 5.91 -19.68
N GLU A 196 9.99 5.72 -19.62
CA GLU A 196 9.32 4.50 -20.07
C GLU A 196 9.52 4.27 -21.57
N LEU A 197 9.31 5.31 -22.39
CA LEU A 197 9.49 5.23 -23.83
C LEU A 197 10.96 4.97 -24.19
N ASP A 198 11.87 5.64 -23.50
CA ASP A 198 13.32 5.48 -23.70
C ASP A 198 13.78 4.07 -23.30
N MET A 199 13.30 3.54 -22.17
CA MET A 199 13.62 2.18 -21.72
C MET A 199 13.09 1.13 -22.69
N ARG A 200 11.87 1.32 -23.19
CA ARG A 200 11.31 0.45 -24.24
C ARG A 200 12.20 0.43 -25.46
N GLN A 201 12.67 1.61 -25.91
CA GLN A 201 13.56 1.70 -27.07
C GLN A 201 14.91 1.04 -26.80
N LEU A 202 15.51 1.28 -25.64
CA LEU A 202 16.76 0.66 -25.21
C LEU A 202 16.68 -0.87 -25.25
N VAL A 203 15.59 -1.45 -24.75
CA VAL A 203 15.37 -2.90 -24.74
C VAL A 203 15.13 -3.45 -26.16
N ILE A 204 14.43 -2.70 -27.03
CA ILE A 204 14.25 -3.10 -28.43
C ILE A 204 15.60 -3.17 -29.16
N GLU A 205 16.46 -2.18 -28.94
CA GLU A 205 17.76 -2.06 -29.63
C GLU A 205 18.82 -2.99 -29.06
N HIS A 206 18.85 -3.14 -27.74
CA HIS A 206 19.99 -3.72 -27.01
C HIS A 206 19.61 -4.78 -25.96
N GLY A 207 18.33 -5.16 -25.85
CA GLY A 207 17.84 -6.10 -24.84
C GLY A 207 18.10 -7.59 -25.11
N ARG A 208 18.88 -7.94 -26.14
CA ARG A 208 19.24 -9.32 -26.48
C ARG A 208 20.70 -9.39 -26.95
N GLY A 209 21.34 -10.55 -26.74
CA GLY A 209 22.70 -10.80 -27.25
C GLY A 209 23.80 -9.99 -26.57
N HIS A 210 23.52 -9.44 -25.39
CA HIS A 210 24.44 -8.64 -24.60
C HIS A 210 25.41 -9.52 -23.79
N ASP A 211 26.64 -9.04 -23.62
CA ASP A 211 27.55 -9.55 -22.60
C ASP A 211 27.10 -9.12 -21.19
N GLU A 212 27.83 -9.54 -20.16
CA GLU A 212 27.48 -9.26 -18.77
C GLU A 212 27.49 -7.76 -18.44
N ALA A 213 28.39 -6.98 -19.04
CA ALA A 213 28.51 -5.55 -18.77
C ALA A 213 27.33 -4.77 -19.36
N ALA A 214 26.96 -5.05 -20.61
CA ALA A 214 25.76 -4.50 -21.23
C ALA A 214 24.49 -4.90 -20.46
N ALA A 215 24.39 -6.16 -20.02
CA ALA A 215 23.28 -6.62 -19.20
C ALA A 215 23.19 -5.84 -17.87
N ALA A 216 24.32 -5.62 -17.19
CA ALA A 216 24.37 -4.96 -15.90
C ALA A 216 23.90 -3.50 -15.96
N VAL A 217 24.33 -2.74 -16.97
CA VAL A 217 23.91 -1.33 -17.13
C VAL A 217 22.46 -1.19 -17.58
N ILE A 218 21.97 -2.06 -18.48
CA ILE A 218 20.56 -2.07 -18.88
C ILE A 218 19.67 -2.43 -17.69
N GLN A 219 20.08 -3.39 -16.86
CA GLN A 219 19.38 -3.72 -15.62
C GLN A 219 19.39 -2.56 -14.64
N GLN A 220 20.49 -1.82 -14.51
CA GLN A 220 20.50 -0.63 -13.66
C GLN A 220 19.54 0.45 -14.18
N ALA A 221 19.52 0.71 -15.49
CA ALA A 221 18.51 1.60 -16.08
C ALA A 221 17.09 1.13 -15.74
N ALA A 222 16.80 -0.17 -15.83
CA ALA A 222 15.51 -0.72 -15.43
C ALA A 222 15.18 -0.46 -13.94
N ARG A 223 16.16 -0.61 -13.04
CA ARG A 223 15.98 -0.33 -11.61
C ARG A 223 15.67 1.16 -11.37
N GLU A 224 16.39 2.06 -12.03
CA GLU A 224 16.12 3.49 -11.92
C GLU A 224 14.73 3.86 -12.45
N LEU A 225 14.27 3.24 -13.54
CA LEU A 225 12.90 3.43 -14.02
C LEU A 225 11.87 2.93 -13.00
N LEU A 226 12.06 1.74 -12.42
CA LEU A 226 11.14 1.21 -11.41
C LEU A 226 11.09 2.09 -10.16
N LEU A 227 12.24 2.60 -9.71
CA LEU A 227 12.31 3.55 -8.60
C LEU A 227 11.65 4.88 -8.95
N LEU A 228 11.80 5.36 -10.19
CA LEU A 228 11.13 6.55 -10.71
C LEU A 228 9.60 6.41 -10.75
N GLN A 229 9.10 5.20 -11.02
CA GLN A 229 7.67 4.88 -11.12
C GLN A 229 6.97 4.63 -9.77
N ALA A 230 7.68 4.71 -8.64
CA ALA A 230 7.05 4.53 -7.33
C ALA A 230 5.99 5.60 -7.07
N SER A 231 4.75 5.19 -6.78
CA SER A 231 3.63 6.09 -6.55
C SER A 231 3.76 6.94 -5.28
N ASP A 232 4.66 6.55 -4.38
CA ASP A 232 4.99 7.27 -3.15
C ASP A 232 5.44 8.70 -3.43
N TRP A 233 6.08 8.98 -4.57
CA TRP A 233 6.55 10.31 -4.90
C TRP A 233 5.39 11.30 -5.03
N GLN A 234 4.39 10.97 -5.84
CA GLN A 234 3.21 11.81 -6.02
C GLN A 234 2.36 11.83 -4.75
N PHE A 235 2.28 10.72 -4.02
CA PHE A 235 1.60 10.68 -2.72
C PHE A 235 2.20 11.68 -1.73
N LEU A 236 3.52 11.65 -1.50
CA LEU A 236 4.22 12.55 -0.58
C LEU A 236 4.14 14.02 -0.98
N ILE A 237 4.07 14.32 -2.29
CA ILE A 237 3.86 15.66 -2.82
C ILE A 237 2.44 16.14 -2.49
N SER A 238 1.42 15.35 -2.87
CA SER A 238 0.01 15.71 -2.69
C SER A 238 -0.41 15.80 -1.23
N THR A 239 0.11 14.93 -0.35
CA THR A 239 -0.18 14.96 1.09
C THR A 239 0.67 15.98 1.86
N LYS A 240 1.66 16.58 1.20
CA LYS A 240 2.63 17.51 1.79
C LYS A 240 3.40 16.93 2.98
N SER A 241 3.58 15.61 3.00
CA SER A 241 4.31 14.94 4.08
C SER A 241 5.82 15.11 3.93
N ALA A 242 6.35 15.01 2.70
CA ALA A 242 7.77 15.22 2.40
C ALA A 242 7.98 15.63 0.92
N PRO A 243 7.38 16.74 0.46
CA PRO A 243 7.33 17.10 -0.96
C PRO A 243 8.73 17.34 -1.56
N ASP A 244 9.61 18.04 -0.84
CA ASP A 244 10.97 18.34 -1.33
C ASP A 244 11.82 17.07 -1.47
N TYR A 245 11.67 16.13 -0.53
CA TYR A 245 12.34 14.84 -0.59
C TYR A 245 11.87 14.03 -1.80
N ALA A 246 10.54 13.94 -2.00
CA ALA A 246 9.96 13.22 -3.13
C ALA A 246 10.39 13.83 -4.47
N ALA A 247 10.36 15.17 -4.58
CA ALA A 247 10.83 15.87 -5.77
C ALA A 247 12.31 15.60 -6.04
N ALA A 248 13.17 15.66 -5.02
CA ALA A 248 14.60 15.37 -5.14
C ALA A 248 14.86 13.92 -5.60
N ARG A 249 14.17 12.93 -5.00
CA ARG A 249 14.28 11.52 -5.38
C ARG A 249 13.85 11.27 -6.82
N LEU A 250 12.72 11.85 -7.23
CA LEU A 250 12.21 11.72 -8.58
C LEU A 250 13.17 12.33 -9.62
N ASN A 251 13.76 13.49 -9.30
CA ASN A 251 14.81 14.11 -10.12
C ASN A 251 16.05 13.23 -10.24
N ALA A 252 16.52 12.65 -9.12
CA ALA A 252 17.68 11.78 -9.10
C ALA A 252 17.47 10.53 -9.96
N HIS A 253 16.40 9.76 -9.71
CA HIS A 253 16.11 8.54 -10.47
C HIS A 253 15.92 8.80 -11.96
N TYR A 254 15.26 9.90 -12.33
CA TYR A 254 15.18 10.29 -13.74
C TYR A 254 16.56 10.60 -14.33
N SER A 255 17.39 11.39 -13.64
CA SER A 255 18.72 11.71 -14.13
C SER A 255 19.61 10.47 -14.26
N ASP A 256 19.57 9.58 -13.27
CA ASP A 256 20.39 8.38 -13.22
C ASP A 256 19.93 7.35 -14.26
N PHE A 257 18.62 7.25 -14.49
CA PHE A 257 18.06 6.50 -15.61
C PHE A 257 18.65 6.97 -16.96
N LYS A 258 18.60 8.29 -17.25
CA LYS A 258 19.08 8.81 -18.54
C LYS A 258 20.56 8.54 -18.75
N LYS A 259 21.36 8.69 -17.69
CA LYS A 259 22.80 8.39 -17.74
C LYS A 259 23.06 6.89 -17.95
N CYS A 260 22.35 6.00 -17.25
CA CYS A 260 22.45 4.54 -17.46
C CYS A 260 22.07 4.15 -18.90
N ALA A 261 20.96 4.68 -19.41
CA ALA A 261 20.49 4.39 -20.77
C ALA A 261 21.51 4.85 -21.83
N GLU A 262 22.10 6.03 -21.66
CA GLU A 262 23.16 6.52 -22.56
C GLU A 262 24.42 5.67 -22.45
N LEU A 263 24.85 5.32 -21.24
CA LEU A 263 26.00 4.44 -21.00
C LEU A 263 25.82 3.09 -21.70
N ALA A 264 24.63 2.49 -21.56
CA ALA A 264 24.27 1.25 -22.21
C ALA A 264 24.38 1.34 -23.74
N ARG A 265 23.83 2.40 -24.34
CA ARG A 265 23.90 2.61 -25.79
C ARG A 265 25.34 2.77 -26.27
N ARG A 266 26.13 3.62 -25.61
CA ARG A 266 27.54 3.85 -25.97
C ARG A 266 28.34 2.55 -25.91
N TYR A 267 28.18 1.79 -24.82
CA TYR A 267 28.82 0.49 -24.68
C TYR A 267 28.40 -0.49 -25.79
N CYS A 268 27.09 -0.61 -26.05
CA CYS A 268 26.57 -1.51 -27.08
C CYS A 268 26.97 -1.11 -28.52
N ARG A 269 27.28 0.17 -28.77
CA ARG A 269 27.87 0.64 -30.03
C ARG A 269 29.37 0.35 -30.16
N GLY A 270 29.99 -0.24 -29.14
CA GLY A 270 31.43 -0.51 -29.10
C GLY A 270 32.27 0.74 -28.81
N GLU A 271 31.67 1.80 -28.27
CA GLU A 271 32.43 2.97 -27.84
C GLU A 271 33.27 2.65 -26.61
N ARG A 272 34.44 3.30 -26.51
CA ARG A 272 35.24 3.26 -25.29
C ARG A 272 34.49 4.01 -24.18
N VAL A 273 34.17 3.29 -23.12
CA VAL A 273 33.58 3.83 -21.89
C VAL A 273 34.66 3.88 -20.82
N GLU A 274 34.95 5.08 -20.31
CA GLU A 274 35.92 5.28 -19.23
C GLU A 274 35.41 4.66 -17.91
N GLN A 275 36.32 4.15 -17.10
CA GLN A 275 35.99 3.49 -15.83
C GLN A 275 35.17 4.39 -14.90
N SER A 276 35.43 5.69 -14.90
CA SER A 276 34.68 6.65 -14.08
C SER A 276 33.18 6.70 -14.40
N ALA A 277 32.77 6.39 -15.63
CA ALA A 277 31.36 6.32 -16.00
C ALA A 277 30.68 5.06 -15.47
N TRP A 278 31.43 3.98 -15.28
CA TRP A 278 30.96 2.77 -14.59
C TRP A 278 30.88 2.99 -13.08
N ASP A 279 31.89 3.66 -12.52
CA ASP A 279 32.01 3.91 -11.08
C ASP A 279 30.96 4.88 -10.53
N GLU A 280 30.40 5.75 -11.40
CA GLU A 280 29.38 6.75 -11.01
C GLU A 280 28.15 6.12 -10.36
N PHE A 281 27.83 4.89 -10.73
CA PHE A 281 26.69 4.14 -10.18
C PHE A 281 27.12 3.11 -9.12
N GLY A 282 28.30 3.31 -8.54
CA GLY A 282 28.95 2.35 -7.67
C GLY A 282 29.41 1.11 -8.43
N SER A 283 29.48 -0.02 -7.74
CA SER A 283 29.92 -1.26 -8.36
C SER A 283 28.79 -1.94 -9.13
N ILE A 284 28.33 -1.37 -10.25
CA ILE A 284 27.45 -2.08 -11.19
C ILE A 284 28.06 -3.43 -11.61
N CYS A 285 29.39 -3.55 -11.54
CA CYS A 285 30.14 -4.75 -11.95
C CYS A 285 31.04 -5.39 -10.88
N ALA A 286 31.00 -5.01 -9.59
CA ALA A 286 31.76 -5.76 -8.57
C ALA A 286 30.96 -6.96 -8.07
N ARG A 287 31.00 -8.04 -8.85
CA ARG A 287 30.89 -9.41 -8.37
C ARG A 287 31.95 -10.25 -9.05
#